data_AF-A0A8H5SC98-F1
#
_entry.id   AF-A0A8H5SC98-F1
#
_cell.length_a   1.000
_cell.length_b   1.000
_cell.length_c   1.000
_cell.angle_alpha   90.00
_cell.angle_beta   90.00
_cell.angle_gamma   90.00
#
_symmetry.space_group_name_H-M   'P 1'
#
loop_
_entity.id
_entity.type
_entity.pdbx_description
1 polymer ?
#
loop_
_entity_poly.entity_id
_entity_poly.type
_entity_poly.pdbx_seq_one_letter_code
_entity_poly.pdbx_strand_id
1 'polypeptide(L)'
;MEALRNAEALPIFPSSPADALDGKYGIRSAESGYVESHGSDIESKTWFKTPPLDGKTIQRLHSIQLITDSHDQGWCSDRASGNWTWFEISIFENADATEPRIKDVVQLTWESHKNELESNDFVQLEGALFPEDHDIFRLLEEQNVVAVRICSRFSGWELVANQGYLVVELGPPVEREPLSFGTIADKVVYTLQAFNDVNELSFPDWEEFPSLPATVFRADRMGTEDANERPLRVLSLDGGGVRGLASLIVLQAIMDRVCPGKKPCEVFDMIGGTSTGGLIAIMLGRLEMSVEDCIKEYKKLMGKVFPPPKSWYYFDLNGYWASVAFNGEKWKSQDLETVIKDLVKRVLDEDPETVLLQDPKNPNPSCKVFVTATREKGSNNLGPVLLRSYSNPDHMPEFPGVKLWQAARATSAAPAYFKPIEINGESLIDGGVQANNPLGWLWTEVIQVFTAVRETDCFLSIGTGVSLSQHALSVSGLTGLLTNTNIVNILFRELINAFAPRGLTRKYWRFDFGDGLPDWVEEDGVMKWVYLAKIDETGGEMDDITIQELLQKKAADYISEPGFQKQLGDCADALGRN
;
A
#
# COMPACT_ATOMS: atom_id res chain seq x y z
N MET A 1 33.74 1.33 -11.36
CA MET A 1 34.91 1.34 -12.27
C MET A 1 35.22 -0.03 -12.88
N GLU A 2 34.98 -1.16 -12.21
CA GLU A 2 35.31 -2.49 -12.76
C GLU A 2 34.24 -3.04 -13.72
N ALA A 3 32.96 -2.91 -13.39
CA ALA A 3 31.84 -3.45 -14.17
C ALA A 3 31.80 -2.97 -15.64
N LEU A 4 31.86 -1.66 -15.86
CA LEU A 4 31.78 -1.08 -17.20
C LEU A 4 33.02 -1.37 -18.04
N ARG A 5 34.21 -1.45 -17.40
CA ARG A 5 35.45 -1.89 -18.05
C ARG A 5 35.38 -3.36 -18.46
N ASN A 6 34.78 -4.20 -17.63
CA ASN A 6 34.55 -5.61 -17.95
C ASN A 6 33.55 -5.75 -19.10
N ALA A 7 32.48 -4.96 -19.12
CA ALA A 7 31.49 -4.95 -20.19
C ALA A 7 32.09 -4.45 -21.52
N GLU A 8 32.92 -3.40 -21.48
CA GLU A 8 33.61 -2.86 -22.67
C GLU A 8 34.62 -3.85 -23.26
N ALA A 9 35.20 -4.72 -22.45
CA ALA A 9 36.12 -5.76 -22.90
C ALA A 9 35.42 -6.95 -23.58
N LEU A 10 34.08 -7.05 -23.50
CA LEU A 10 33.32 -8.12 -24.14
C LEU A 10 33.31 -7.97 -25.67
N PRO A 11 33.25 -9.09 -26.43
CA PRO A 11 33.01 -9.02 -27.85
C PRO A 11 31.67 -8.33 -28.15
N ILE A 12 31.64 -7.53 -29.22
CA ILE A 12 30.42 -6.86 -29.68
C ILE A 12 29.43 -7.93 -30.15
N PHE A 13 28.17 -7.82 -29.72
CA PHE A 13 27.11 -8.69 -30.22
C PHE A 13 26.96 -8.55 -31.74
N PRO A 14 26.96 -9.64 -32.51
CA PRO A 14 27.00 -9.56 -33.96
C PRO A 14 25.71 -8.97 -34.52
N SER A 15 25.82 -8.21 -35.61
CA SER A 15 24.67 -7.66 -36.33
C SER A 15 23.76 -8.73 -36.94
N SER A 16 24.32 -9.92 -37.18
CA SER A 16 23.62 -11.15 -37.56
C SER A 16 23.69 -12.11 -36.36
N PRO A 17 22.65 -12.17 -35.51
CA PRO A 17 22.72 -12.93 -34.27
C PRO A 17 22.95 -14.44 -34.47
N ALA A 18 22.54 -14.99 -35.61
CA ALA A 18 22.78 -16.38 -36.01
C ALA A 18 24.27 -16.78 -36.06
N ASP A 19 25.18 -15.81 -36.20
CA ASP A 19 26.63 -16.04 -36.25
C ASP A 19 27.29 -16.04 -34.85
N ALA A 20 26.52 -15.74 -33.79
CA ALA A 20 27.06 -15.66 -32.43
C ALA A 20 27.41 -17.04 -31.86
N LEU A 21 28.60 -17.16 -31.27
CA LEU A 21 29.06 -18.35 -30.54
C LEU A 21 28.59 -18.29 -29.08
N ASP A 22 28.83 -19.36 -28.32
CA ASP A 22 28.55 -19.36 -26.89
C ASP A 22 29.52 -18.40 -26.17
N GLY A 23 29.01 -17.65 -25.20
CA GLY A 23 29.78 -16.67 -24.42
C GLY A 23 29.01 -15.39 -24.15
N LYS A 24 29.70 -14.43 -23.52
CA LYS A 24 29.16 -13.11 -23.18
C LYS A 24 29.49 -12.08 -24.24
N TYR A 25 28.52 -11.25 -24.57
CA TYR A 25 28.61 -10.18 -25.55
C TYR A 25 28.12 -8.87 -24.96
N GLY A 26 28.69 -7.77 -25.42
CA GLY A 26 28.24 -6.41 -25.09
C GLY A 26 27.49 -5.77 -26.25
N ILE A 27 26.38 -5.10 -25.94
CA ILE A 27 25.66 -4.20 -26.86
C ILE A 27 25.73 -2.80 -26.28
N ARG A 28 26.45 -1.92 -26.95
CA ARG A 28 26.79 -0.58 -26.45
C ARG A 28 25.82 0.47 -26.99
N SER A 29 25.48 1.47 -26.17
CA SER A 29 24.82 2.69 -26.62
C SER A 29 25.70 3.45 -27.62
N ALA A 30 25.12 3.91 -28.73
CA ALA A 30 25.87 4.67 -29.74
C ALA A 30 26.13 6.11 -29.29
N GLU A 31 25.19 6.70 -28.55
CA GLU A 31 25.20 8.09 -28.10
C GLU A 31 24.78 8.16 -26.62
N SER A 32 24.97 9.33 -26.00
CA SER A 32 24.43 9.63 -24.68
C SER A 32 22.89 9.72 -24.70
N GLY A 33 22.26 9.36 -23.59
CA GLY A 33 20.83 9.47 -23.37
C GLY A 33 20.46 10.69 -22.51
N TYR A 34 19.30 11.27 -22.78
CA TYR A 34 18.67 12.32 -21.96
C TYR A 34 17.15 12.16 -22.00
N VAL A 35 16.49 12.24 -20.85
CA VAL A 35 15.04 12.37 -20.70
C VAL A 35 14.73 13.26 -19.50
N GLU A 36 13.65 14.03 -19.61
CA GLU A 36 13.17 14.94 -18.58
C GLU A 36 11.65 14.82 -18.48
N SER A 37 11.13 14.95 -17.27
CA SER A 37 9.71 14.92 -17.01
C SER A 37 9.15 16.28 -16.61
N HIS A 38 7.96 16.59 -17.13
CA HIS A 38 7.25 17.84 -16.84
C HIS A 38 5.92 17.63 -16.09
N GLY A 39 5.48 16.39 -15.90
CA GLY A 39 4.19 16.05 -15.28
C GLY A 39 4.23 14.70 -14.55
N SER A 40 3.05 14.21 -14.15
CA SER A 40 2.89 12.97 -13.37
C SER A 40 3.02 11.68 -14.19
N ASP A 41 3.15 11.79 -15.51
CA ASP A 41 3.28 10.65 -16.41
C ASP A 41 4.74 10.24 -16.59
N ILE A 42 4.94 8.97 -16.95
CA ILE A 42 6.28 8.44 -17.26
C ILE A 42 6.70 9.00 -18.62
N GLU A 43 7.77 9.79 -18.62
CA GLU A 43 8.45 10.17 -19.85
C GLU A 43 9.56 9.17 -20.13
N SER A 44 9.64 8.69 -21.36
CA SER A 44 10.61 7.65 -21.72
C SER A 44 11.17 7.84 -23.11
N LYS A 45 12.42 7.41 -23.30
CA LYS A 45 13.08 7.40 -24.60
C LYS A 45 13.80 6.07 -24.81
N THR A 46 13.62 5.48 -25.99
CA THR A 46 14.44 4.35 -26.42
C THR A 46 15.88 4.82 -26.61
N TRP A 47 16.82 4.23 -25.86
CA TRP A 47 18.22 4.62 -25.89
C TRP A 47 19.01 3.82 -26.92
N PHE A 48 18.91 2.49 -26.88
CA PHE A 48 19.49 1.59 -27.88
C PHE A 48 18.77 0.24 -27.87
N LYS A 49 19.03 -0.60 -28.89
CA LYS A 49 18.40 -1.91 -29.05
C LYS A 49 19.39 -2.95 -29.52
N THR A 50 19.04 -4.21 -29.32
CA THR A 50 19.70 -5.33 -30.00
C THR A 50 19.36 -5.33 -31.49
N PRO A 51 20.16 -6.01 -32.33
CA PRO A 51 19.70 -6.45 -33.64
C PRO A 51 18.46 -7.35 -33.52
N PRO A 52 17.63 -7.46 -34.58
CA PRO A 52 16.52 -8.42 -34.64
C PRO A 52 17.00 -9.83 -34.33
N LEU A 53 16.37 -10.49 -33.35
CA LEU A 53 16.76 -11.81 -32.90
C LEU A 53 16.08 -12.89 -33.76
N ASP A 54 16.84 -13.91 -34.15
CA ASP A 54 16.30 -15.12 -34.77
C ASP A 54 15.95 -16.18 -33.72
N GLY A 55 15.11 -17.16 -34.10
CA GLY A 55 14.62 -18.17 -33.16
C GLY A 55 15.72 -19.03 -32.53
N LYS A 56 16.84 -19.28 -33.23
CA LYS A 56 17.96 -20.05 -32.66
C LYS A 56 18.70 -19.25 -31.62
N THR A 57 18.90 -17.96 -31.86
CA THR A 57 19.52 -17.05 -30.90
C THR A 57 18.65 -16.91 -29.65
N ILE A 58 17.33 -16.75 -29.80
CA ILE A 58 16.39 -16.65 -28.67
C ILE A 58 16.49 -17.86 -27.75
N GLN A 59 16.55 -19.07 -28.31
CA GLN A 59 16.70 -20.30 -27.53
C GLN A 59 18.02 -20.36 -26.74
N ARG A 60 19.06 -19.67 -27.21
CA ARG A 60 20.40 -19.68 -26.61
C ARG A 60 20.64 -18.57 -25.60
N LEU A 61 19.71 -17.63 -25.42
CA LEU A 61 19.83 -16.59 -24.40
C LEU A 61 19.83 -17.23 -23.01
N HIS A 62 20.87 -16.99 -22.23
CA HIS A 62 21.04 -17.50 -20.86
C HIS A 62 20.90 -16.39 -19.83
N SER A 63 21.33 -15.18 -20.16
CA SER A 63 21.09 -14.02 -19.31
C SER A 63 21.16 -12.72 -20.08
N ILE A 64 20.49 -11.70 -19.55
CA ILE A 64 20.72 -10.31 -19.92
C ILE A 64 20.89 -9.45 -18.66
N GLN A 65 21.80 -8.49 -18.71
CA GLN A 65 22.01 -7.52 -17.65
C GLN A 65 22.42 -6.17 -18.24
N LEU A 66 21.78 -5.10 -17.79
CA LEU A 66 22.14 -3.75 -18.20
C LEU A 66 23.15 -3.15 -17.22
N ILE A 67 24.21 -2.55 -17.76
CA ILE A 67 25.20 -1.78 -17.01
C ILE A 67 25.23 -0.37 -17.59
N THR A 68 25.18 0.65 -16.74
CA THR A 68 25.07 2.05 -17.14
C THR A 68 26.14 2.91 -16.48
N ASP A 69 26.42 4.05 -17.11
CA ASP A 69 27.15 5.20 -16.56
C ASP A 69 26.20 6.40 -16.66
N SER A 70 25.56 6.79 -15.56
CA SER A 70 24.46 7.75 -15.57
C SER A 70 24.34 8.50 -14.25
N HIS A 71 23.52 9.54 -14.26
CA HIS A 71 23.20 10.35 -13.09
C HIS A 71 21.80 10.96 -13.21
N ASP A 72 21.27 11.49 -12.10
CA ASP A 72 20.01 12.23 -12.07
C ASP A 72 20.26 13.75 -12.16
N GLN A 73 19.27 14.59 -11.93
CA GLN A 73 19.46 16.06 -11.95
C GLN A 73 20.43 16.59 -10.88
N GLY A 74 20.91 15.77 -9.94
CA GLY A 74 21.86 16.14 -8.88
C GLY A 74 21.26 16.83 -7.68
N TRP A 75 19.94 16.99 -7.64
CA TRP A 75 19.23 17.60 -6.51
C TRP A 75 17.80 17.05 -6.42
N CYS A 76 17.26 16.99 -5.21
CA CYS A 76 15.83 16.81 -5.01
C CYS A 76 15.38 17.72 -3.85
N SER A 77 14.11 18.14 -3.86
CA SER A 77 13.58 19.05 -2.82
C SER A 77 13.51 18.39 -1.45
N ASP A 78 13.21 17.08 -1.43
CA ASP A 78 13.21 16.24 -0.24
C ASP A 78 13.58 14.80 -0.64
N ARG A 79 14.67 14.26 -0.07
CA ARG A 79 15.12 12.88 -0.29
C ARG A 79 14.06 11.83 0.01
N ALA A 80 13.16 12.11 0.95
CA ALA A 80 12.07 11.20 1.29
C ALA A 80 11.04 11.08 0.15
N SER A 81 11.09 11.93 -0.87
CA SER A 81 10.25 11.83 -2.08
C SER A 81 10.60 10.61 -2.94
N GLY A 82 11.78 10.01 -2.74
CA GLY A 82 12.25 8.85 -3.50
C GLY A 82 12.95 9.21 -4.81
N ASN A 83 13.37 8.18 -5.57
CA ASN A 83 14.01 8.33 -6.88
C ASN A 83 13.03 7.98 -8.01
N TRP A 84 12.94 8.89 -9.00
CA TRP A 84 12.04 8.84 -10.14
C TRP A 84 12.76 8.90 -11.48
N THR A 85 14.00 8.40 -11.53
CA THR A 85 14.76 8.18 -12.76
C THR A 85 15.28 6.74 -12.78
N TRP A 86 15.05 6.03 -13.90
CA TRP A 86 15.39 4.61 -14.01
C TRP A 86 15.59 4.16 -15.45
N PHE A 87 16.13 2.95 -15.60
CA PHE A 87 16.30 2.28 -16.88
C PHE A 87 15.33 1.11 -16.99
N GLU A 88 14.85 0.87 -18.20
CA GLU A 88 13.99 -0.27 -18.52
C GLU A 88 14.58 -1.14 -19.62
N ILE A 89 14.24 -2.43 -19.57
CA ILE A 89 14.45 -3.39 -20.64
C ILE A 89 13.06 -3.75 -21.19
N SER A 90 12.86 -3.61 -22.50
CA SER A 90 11.57 -3.86 -23.15
C SER A 90 11.73 -4.75 -24.38
N ILE A 91 10.71 -5.52 -24.70
CA ILE A 91 10.61 -6.24 -25.98
C ILE A 91 9.89 -5.35 -26.98
N PHE A 92 10.49 -5.13 -28.14
CA PHE A 92 9.91 -4.39 -29.25
C PHE A 92 9.62 -5.34 -30.40
N GLU A 93 8.56 -5.07 -31.16
CA GLU A 93 8.11 -5.94 -32.26
C GLU A 93 9.22 -6.19 -33.30
N ASN A 94 10.00 -5.14 -33.62
CA ASN A 94 11.12 -5.17 -34.55
C ASN A 94 12.03 -3.94 -34.37
N ALA A 95 13.09 -3.85 -35.19
CA ALA A 95 14.07 -2.77 -35.15
C ALA A 95 13.47 -1.37 -35.33
N ASP A 96 12.41 -1.23 -36.14
CA ASP A 96 11.79 0.07 -36.48
C ASP A 96 10.73 0.52 -35.47
N ALA A 97 10.23 -0.39 -34.63
CA ALA A 97 9.23 -0.06 -33.61
C ALA A 97 9.73 1.03 -32.64
N THR A 98 8.89 1.99 -32.27
CA THR A 98 9.29 3.06 -31.33
C THR A 98 8.81 2.81 -29.90
N GLU A 99 7.87 1.89 -29.74
CA GLU A 99 7.22 1.56 -28.47
C GLU A 99 7.39 0.09 -28.12
N PRO A 100 7.32 -0.27 -26.82
CA PRO A 100 7.28 -1.65 -26.40
C PRO A 100 6.09 -2.41 -27.00
N ARG A 101 6.33 -3.69 -27.28
CA ARG A 101 5.31 -4.63 -27.71
C ARG A 101 4.27 -4.81 -26.59
N ILE A 102 2.99 -4.87 -26.98
CA ILE A 102 1.88 -5.17 -26.08
C ILE A 102 1.38 -6.58 -26.42
N LYS A 103 1.30 -7.45 -25.41
CA LYS A 103 0.74 -8.80 -25.52
C LYS A 103 -0.33 -8.99 -24.45
N ASP A 104 -1.53 -9.40 -24.84
CA ASP A 104 -2.65 -9.61 -23.92
C ASP A 104 -2.91 -8.38 -23.00
N VAL A 105 -2.89 -7.17 -23.59
CA VAL A 105 -2.94 -5.85 -22.91
C VAL A 105 -1.75 -5.49 -22.00
N VAL A 106 -0.79 -6.41 -21.79
CA VAL A 106 0.42 -6.16 -21.00
C VAL A 106 1.54 -5.61 -21.86
N GLN A 107 2.10 -4.47 -21.45
CA GLN A 107 3.31 -3.92 -22.05
C GLN A 107 4.54 -4.74 -21.62
N LEU A 108 5.31 -5.24 -22.60
CA LEU A 108 6.47 -6.09 -22.35
C LEU A 108 7.70 -5.28 -21.93
N THR A 109 7.70 -4.82 -20.69
CA THR A 109 8.70 -3.93 -20.09
C THR A 109 9.01 -4.36 -18.66
N TRP A 110 10.30 -4.29 -18.30
CA TRP A 110 10.83 -4.54 -16.96
C TRP A 110 11.77 -3.41 -16.52
N GLU A 111 11.64 -2.95 -15.27
CA GLU A 111 12.64 -2.08 -14.65
C GLU A 111 13.98 -2.83 -14.49
N SER A 112 15.08 -2.19 -14.88
CA SER A 112 16.43 -2.71 -14.69
C SER A 112 17.04 -2.22 -13.38
N HIS A 113 17.07 -0.91 -13.17
CA HIS A 113 17.55 -0.24 -11.96
C HIS A 113 17.23 1.26 -12.01
N LYS A 114 17.23 1.88 -10.83
CA LYS A 114 17.16 3.34 -10.66
C LYS A 114 18.55 3.96 -10.62
N ASN A 115 18.66 5.24 -10.93
CA ASN A 115 19.90 6.00 -10.71
C ASN A 115 20.26 6.10 -9.22
N GLU A 116 21.45 6.61 -8.93
CA GLU A 116 21.69 7.19 -7.61
C GLU A 116 20.91 8.48 -7.46
N LEU A 117 20.30 8.66 -6.28
CA LEU A 117 19.52 9.84 -5.93
C LEU A 117 20.45 11.01 -5.59
N GLU A 118 20.15 12.19 -6.11
CA GLU A 118 20.92 13.43 -5.91
C GLU A 118 22.38 13.33 -6.35
N SER A 119 22.62 12.79 -7.53
CA SER A 119 23.96 12.74 -8.13
C SER A 119 23.99 13.50 -9.45
N ASN A 120 24.94 14.41 -9.59
CA ASN A 120 25.35 14.99 -10.88
C ASN A 120 26.68 14.40 -11.38
N ASP A 121 27.27 13.47 -10.62
CA ASP A 121 28.44 12.72 -11.02
C ASP A 121 27.99 11.45 -11.74
N PHE A 122 28.65 11.11 -12.85
CA PHE A 122 28.40 9.86 -13.54
C PHE A 122 28.79 8.67 -12.65
N VAL A 123 27.79 7.85 -12.33
CA VAL A 123 27.94 6.65 -11.51
C VAL A 123 27.70 5.42 -12.37
N GLN A 124 28.54 4.40 -12.12
CA GLN A 124 28.41 3.11 -12.79
C GLN A 124 27.46 2.21 -11.99
N LEU A 125 26.39 1.76 -12.62
CA LEU A 125 25.36 0.94 -11.99
C LEU A 125 25.19 -0.38 -12.75
N GLU A 126 25.08 -1.48 -12.01
CA GLU A 126 24.72 -2.79 -12.53
C GLU A 126 23.24 -3.03 -12.22
N GLY A 127 22.44 -3.22 -13.26
CA GLY A 127 21.03 -3.51 -13.12
C GLY A 127 20.72 -4.94 -12.72
N ALA A 128 19.42 -5.23 -12.56
CA ALA A 128 18.92 -6.58 -12.33
C ALA A 128 19.43 -7.56 -13.39
N LEU A 129 19.84 -8.75 -12.93
CA LEU A 129 20.17 -9.88 -13.79
C LEU A 129 18.89 -10.61 -14.14
N PHE A 130 18.64 -10.79 -15.43
CA PHE A 130 17.52 -11.57 -15.96
C PHE A 130 18.06 -12.97 -16.29
N PRO A 131 17.86 -13.99 -15.43
CA PRO A 131 18.42 -15.33 -15.61
C PRO A 131 17.68 -16.15 -16.67
N GLU A 132 18.22 -17.32 -17.00
CA GLU A 132 17.78 -18.20 -18.11
C GLU A 132 16.28 -18.53 -18.11
N ASP A 133 15.69 -18.63 -16.92
CA ASP A 133 14.30 -18.97 -16.63
C ASP A 133 13.36 -17.75 -16.54
N HIS A 134 13.88 -16.53 -16.65
CA HIS A 134 13.10 -15.29 -16.56
C HIS A 134 12.06 -15.18 -17.69
N ASP A 135 10.88 -14.63 -17.37
CA ASP A 135 9.72 -14.54 -18.26
C ASP A 135 9.98 -13.80 -19.59
N ILE A 136 10.90 -12.82 -19.58
CA ILE A 136 11.34 -12.08 -20.78
C ILE A 136 11.72 -13.02 -21.95
N PHE A 137 12.41 -14.12 -21.69
CA PHE A 137 12.86 -15.03 -22.76
C PHE A 137 11.74 -15.92 -23.29
N ARG A 138 10.68 -16.12 -22.49
CA ARG A 138 9.47 -16.88 -22.86
C ARG A 138 8.53 -16.06 -23.75
N LEU A 139 8.76 -14.75 -23.84
CA LEU A 139 7.91 -13.78 -24.52
C LEU A 139 8.54 -13.22 -25.81
N LEU A 140 9.82 -13.49 -26.07
CA LEU A 140 10.51 -13.13 -27.30
C LEU A 140 10.03 -13.99 -28.47
N GLU A 141 9.77 -13.33 -29.60
CA GLU A 141 9.48 -13.97 -30.89
C GLU A 141 10.53 -13.56 -31.93
N GLU A 142 10.60 -14.29 -33.04
CA GLU A 142 11.50 -13.94 -34.14
C GLU A 142 11.27 -12.49 -34.60
N GLN A 143 12.35 -11.81 -34.98
CA GLN A 143 12.40 -10.40 -35.36
C GLN A 143 12.26 -9.40 -34.21
N ASN A 144 11.86 -9.84 -33.02
CA ASN A 144 11.84 -8.96 -31.86
C ASN A 144 13.25 -8.45 -31.54
N VAL A 145 13.29 -7.28 -30.92
CA VAL A 145 14.52 -6.68 -30.39
C VAL A 145 14.33 -6.41 -28.91
N VAL A 146 15.42 -6.54 -28.14
CA VAL A 146 15.46 -6.09 -26.76
C VAL A 146 15.94 -4.63 -26.76
N ALA A 147 15.10 -3.74 -26.24
CA ALA A 147 15.35 -2.31 -26.20
C ALA A 147 15.68 -1.87 -24.77
N VAL A 148 16.67 -1.00 -24.65
CA VAL A 148 16.98 -0.28 -23.41
C VAL A 148 16.34 1.10 -23.48
N ARG A 149 15.55 1.44 -22.47
CA ARG A 149 14.88 2.74 -22.36
C ARG A 149 15.39 3.49 -21.14
N ILE A 150 15.43 4.80 -21.26
CA ILE A 150 15.65 5.73 -20.15
C ILE A 150 14.32 6.35 -19.77
N CYS A 151 14.06 6.45 -18.48
CA CYS A 151 12.79 6.92 -17.96
C CYS A 151 13.00 7.96 -16.85
N SER A 152 12.12 8.95 -16.85
CA SER A 152 11.94 9.88 -15.73
C SER A 152 10.45 10.04 -15.44
N ARG A 153 10.12 10.52 -14.25
CA ARG A 153 8.75 10.85 -13.89
C ARG A 153 8.72 12.00 -12.89
N PHE A 154 7.64 12.79 -12.95
CA PHE A 154 7.41 13.99 -12.13
C PHE A 154 8.24 15.20 -12.57
N SER A 155 7.63 16.38 -12.41
CA SER A 155 8.19 17.64 -12.90
C SER A 155 9.58 17.91 -12.30
N GLY A 156 10.58 18.14 -13.15
CA GLY A 156 11.94 18.48 -12.75
C GLY A 156 12.88 17.29 -12.53
N TRP A 157 12.42 16.06 -12.73
CA TRP A 157 13.30 14.89 -12.76
C TRP A 157 13.92 14.71 -14.14
N GLU A 158 15.24 14.48 -14.15
CA GLU A 158 16.03 14.31 -15.36
C GLU A 158 16.94 13.09 -15.22
N LEU A 159 17.08 12.33 -16.30
CA LEU A 159 18.06 11.25 -16.40
C LEU A 159 19.05 11.57 -17.51
N VAL A 160 20.33 11.62 -17.15
CA VAL A 160 21.44 11.77 -18.09
C VAL A 160 22.26 10.49 -18.10
N ALA A 161 22.39 9.87 -19.26
CA ALA A 161 23.16 8.64 -19.43
C ALA A 161 24.32 8.87 -20.40
N ASN A 162 25.54 8.63 -19.96
CA ASN A 162 26.73 8.76 -20.80
C ASN A 162 26.89 7.52 -21.69
N GLN A 163 26.97 6.33 -21.07
CA GLN A 163 27.19 5.07 -21.78
C GLN A 163 26.43 3.92 -21.13
N GLY A 164 25.94 3.00 -21.95
CA GLY A 164 25.23 1.81 -21.50
C GLY A 164 25.70 0.57 -22.26
N TYR A 165 25.71 -0.55 -21.55
CA TYR A 165 26.04 -1.87 -22.10
C TYR A 165 24.97 -2.86 -21.68
N LEU A 166 24.23 -3.39 -22.64
CA LEU A 166 23.41 -4.58 -22.42
C LEU A 166 24.32 -5.80 -22.63
N VAL A 167 24.65 -6.47 -21.53
CA VAL A 167 25.42 -7.72 -21.53
C VAL A 167 24.45 -8.85 -21.81
N VAL A 168 24.75 -9.64 -22.84
CA VAL A 168 23.96 -10.81 -23.26
C VAL A 168 24.84 -12.04 -23.17
N GLU A 169 24.40 -13.07 -22.47
CA GLU A 169 25.06 -14.36 -22.41
C GLU A 169 24.33 -15.37 -23.30
N LEU A 170 25.09 -15.99 -24.20
CA LEU A 170 24.61 -17.09 -25.04
C LEU A 170 25.22 -18.41 -24.59
N GLY A 171 24.38 -19.44 -24.51
CA GLY A 171 24.77 -20.79 -24.19
C GLY A 171 24.07 -21.84 -25.07
N PRO A 172 24.04 -23.10 -24.62
CA PRO A 172 23.27 -24.16 -25.28
C PRO A 172 21.77 -23.79 -25.38
N PRO A 173 21.05 -24.24 -26.44
CA PRO A 173 19.61 -23.99 -26.57
C PRO A 173 18.80 -24.51 -25.38
N VAL A 174 17.87 -23.69 -24.90
CA VAL A 174 16.95 -23.97 -23.79
C VAL A 174 15.53 -23.97 -24.32
N GLU A 175 14.78 -25.03 -24.04
CA GLU A 175 13.36 -25.12 -24.36
C GLU A 175 12.56 -24.40 -23.27
N ARG A 176 11.65 -23.51 -23.69
CA ARG A 176 10.87 -22.65 -22.79
C ARG A 176 9.39 -22.80 -23.07
N GLU A 177 8.60 -23.01 -22.02
CA GLU A 177 7.15 -23.04 -22.13
C GLU A 177 6.60 -21.63 -22.43
N PRO A 178 5.76 -21.47 -23.47
CA PRO A 178 5.17 -20.18 -23.80
C PRO A 178 4.41 -19.55 -22.62
N LEU A 179 4.55 -18.24 -22.45
CA LEU A 179 3.81 -17.46 -21.47
C LEU A 179 2.71 -16.63 -22.15
N SER A 180 1.51 -16.63 -21.56
CA SER A 180 0.40 -15.75 -21.92
C SER A 180 -0.13 -15.08 -20.66
N PHE A 181 -0.38 -13.77 -20.75
CA PHE A 181 -0.95 -12.98 -19.67
C PHE A 181 -2.47 -12.90 -19.74
N GLY A 182 -3.11 -13.35 -20.84
CA GLY A 182 -4.54 -13.15 -21.12
C GLY A 182 -5.46 -13.40 -19.92
N THR A 183 -5.41 -14.59 -19.32
CA THR A 183 -6.29 -14.91 -18.18
C THR A 183 -6.01 -14.06 -16.94
N ILE A 184 -4.76 -13.66 -16.72
CA ILE A 184 -4.37 -12.82 -15.58
C ILE A 184 -4.83 -11.38 -15.83
N ALA A 185 -4.52 -10.84 -17.01
CA ALA A 185 -4.87 -9.50 -17.41
C ALA A 185 -6.39 -9.30 -17.45
N ASP A 186 -7.15 -10.26 -18.00
CA ASP A 186 -8.62 -10.22 -18.01
C ASP A 186 -9.18 -10.09 -16.60
N LYS A 187 -8.68 -10.89 -15.64
CA LYS A 187 -9.12 -10.79 -14.24
C LYS A 187 -8.87 -9.39 -13.67
N VAL A 188 -7.69 -8.82 -13.89
CA VAL A 188 -7.33 -7.48 -13.40
C VAL A 188 -8.23 -6.41 -14.04
N VAL A 189 -8.44 -6.47 -15.35
CA VAL A 189 -9.33 -5.55 -16.10
C VAL A 189 -10.77 -5.63 -15.59
N TYR A 190 -11.33 -6.84 -15.45
CA TYR A 190 -12.70 -6.99 -14.95
C TYR A 190 -12.87 -6.49 -13.52
N THR A 191 -11.87 -6.74 -12.66
CA THR A 191 -11.86 -6.23 -11.28
C THR A 191 -11.88 -4.72 -11.26
N LEU A 192 -11.04 -4.10 -12.10
CA LEU A 192 -10.95 -2.66 -12.23
C LEU A 192 -12.24 -2.02 -12.73
N GLN A 193 -12.85 -2.60 -13.77
CA GLN A 193 -14.09 -2.08 -14.32
C GLN A 193 -15.21 -2.14 -13.28
N ALA A 194 -15.37 -3.29 -12.61
CA ALA A 194 -16.38 -3.45 -11.57
C ALA A 194 -16.18 -2.44 -10.42
N PHE A 195 -14.92 -2.13 -10.10
CA PHE A 195 -14.62 -1.15 -9.06
C PHE A 195 -14.98 0.27 -9.47
N ASN A 196 -14.57 0.70 -10.67
CA ASN A 196 -14.89 2.02 -11.19
C ASN A 196 -16.41 2.21 -11.28
N ASP A 197 -17.14 1.23 -11.81
CA ASP A 197 -18.60 1.27 -11.92
C ASP A 197 -19.26 1.43 -10.53
N VAL A 198 -18.79 0.67 -9.53
CA VAL A 198 -19.29 0.74 -8.16
C VAL A 198 -19.01 2.09 -7.50
N ASN A 199 -17.80 2.61 -7.70
CA ASN A 199 -17.37 3.90 -7.16
C ASN A 199 -18.19 5.05 -7.73
N GLU A 200 -18.34 5.11 -9.06
CA GLU A 200 -19.14 6.10 -9.76
C GLU A 200 -20.60 6.09 -9.28
N LEU A 201 -21.17 4.90 -9.05
CA LEU A 201 -22.54 4.75 -8.58
C LEU A 201 -22.71 5.11 -7.09
N SER A 202 -21.72 4.82 -6.25
CA SER A 202 -21.83 4.94 -4.80
C SER A 202 -21.47 6.32 -4.28
N PHE A 203 -20.60 7.06 -4.98
CA PHE A 203 -20.15 8.40 -4.56
C PHE A 203 -20.09 9.37 -5.76
N PRO A 204 -21.22 9.65 -6.43
CA PRO A 204 -21.23 10.42 -7.68
C PRO A 204 -20.67 11.85 -7.59
N ASP A 205 -20.54 12.39 -6.37
CA ASP A 205 -19.98 13.73 -6.10
C ASP A 205 -18.48 13.72 -5.76
N TRP A 206 -17.81 12.56 -5.75
CA TRP A 206 -16.37 12.45 -5.50
C TRP A 206 -15.60 12.46 -6.83
N GLU A 207 -14.68 13.41 -7.00
CA GLU A 207 -13.87 13.52 -8.23
C GLU A 207 -12.67 12.54 -8.24
N GLU A 208 -12.20 12.07 -7.08
CA GLU A 208 -11.10 11.11 -6.96
C GLU A 208 -11.49 9.84 -6.18
N PHE A 209 -11.34 8.71 -6.85
CA PHE A 209 -11.51 7.38 -6.28
C PHE A 209 -10.17 6.68 -6.15
N PRO A 210 -10.05 5.67 -5.28
CA PRO A 210 -8.97 4.72 -5.43
C PRO A 210 -9.03 4.20 -6.88
N SER A 211 -7.92 4.26 -7.59
CA SER A 211 -7.82 3.78 -8.97
C SER A 211 -6.43 3.18 -9.15
N LEU A 212 -6.33 2.18 -10.02
CA LEU A 212 -5.02 1.64 -10.35
C LEU A 212 -4.40 2.45 -11.49
N PRO A 213 -3.11 2.77 -11.39
CA PRO A 213 -2.40 3.42 -12.47
C PRO A 213 -2.27 2.47 -13.67
N ALA A 214 -2.13 3.04 -14.87
CA ALA A 214 -1.89 2.25 -16.09
C ALA A 214 -0.61 1.40 -16.02
N THR A 215 0.32 1.75 -15.13
CA THR A 215 1.57 1.01 -14.86
C THR A 215 1.33 -0.41 -14.35
N VAL A 216 0.13 -0.74 -13.88
CA VAL A 216 -0.22 -2.13 -13.51
C VAL A 216 -0.13 -3.08 -14.70
N PHE A 217 -0.36 -2.62 -15.94
CA PHE A 217 -0.31 -3.46 -17.15
C PHE A 217 1.10 -3.54 -17.76
N ARG A 218 2.10 -3.82 -16.93
CA ARG A 218 3.49 -4.04 -17.34
C ARG A 218 3.94 -5.45 -16.98
N ALA A 219 4.88 -5.99 -17.75
CA ALA A 219 5.34 -7.35 -17.55
C ALA A 219 6.06 -7.56 -16.20
N ASP A 220 6.81 -6.58 -15.70
CA ASP A 220 7.35 -6.58 -14.33
C ASP A 220 6.28 -6.56 -13.22
N ARG A 221 5.05 -6.14 -13.53
CA ARG A 221 3.89 -6.16 -12.61
C ARG A 221 2.93 -7.32 -12.83
N MET A 222 3.17 -8.11 -13.87
CA MET A 222 2.34 -9.24 -14.27
C MET A 222 3.12 -10.57 -14.31
N GLY A 223 4.43 -10.50 -14.06
CA GLY A 223 5.36 -11.62 -14.08
C GLY A 223 5.04 -12.67 -13.03
N THR A 224 5.47 -13.90 -13.31
CA THR A 224 5.16 -15.07 -12.47
C THR A 224 6.20 -15.34 -11.38
N GLU A 225 7.22 -14.49 -11.26
CA GLU A 225 8.35 -14.68 -10.34
C GLU A 225 7.89 -14.73 -8.87
N ASP A 226 6.99 -13.82 -8.48
CA ASP A 226 6.40 -13.76 -7.13
C ASP A 226 5.18 -14.69 -6.95
N ALA A 227 4.73 -15.37 -8.01
CA ALA A 227 3.57 -16.24 -7.95
C ALA A 227 3.78 -17.47 -7.04
N ASN A 228 5.04 -17.83 -6.78
CA ASN A 228 5.42 -18.94 -5.90
C ASN A 228 5.57 -18.55 -4.42
N GLU A 229 5.49 -17.25 -4.09
CA GLU A 229 5.53 -16.81 -2.70
C GLU A 229 4.17 -17.05 -2.00
N ARG A 230 4.19 -17.22 -0.66
CA ARG A 230 2.95 -17.43 0.12
C ARG A 230 1.92 -16.32 -0.14
N PRO A 231 0.61 -16.57 -0.22
CA PRO A 231 -0.35 -15.50 -0.40
C PRO A 231 -0.27 -14.41 0.68
N LEU A 232 -0.54 -13.17 0.26
CA LEU A 232 -0.58 -11.98 1.10
C LEU A 232 -1.72 -12.03 2.11
N ARG A 233 -1.47 -11.39 3.24
CA ARG A 233 -2.41 -11.22 4.36
C ARG A 233 -2.38 -9.77 4.79
N VAL A 234 -3.53 -9.11 4.80
CA VAL A 234 -3.62 -7.68 5.06
C VAL A 234 -4.68 -7.34 6.10
N LEU A 235 -4.41 -6.30 6.89
CA LEU A 235 -5.24 -5.87 8.02
C LEU A 235 -5.70 -4.42 7.83
N SER A 236 -7.01 -4.20 7.99
CA SER A 236 -7.66 -2.89 7.97
C SER A 236 -8.27 -2.59 9.35
N LEU A 237 -7.96 -1.41 9.91
CA LEU A 237 -8.40 -0.98 11.24
C LEU A 237 -9.16 0.35 11.17
N ASP A 238 -10.42 0.32 11.59
CA ASP A 238 -11.29 1.49 11.55
C ASP A 238 -10.97 2.55 12.62
N GLY A 239 -11.42 3.77 12.37
CA GLY A 239 -11.49 4.83 13.38
C GLY A 239 -12.61 4.61 14.40
N GLY A 240 -12.51 5.28 15.57
CA GLY A 240 -13.55 5.15 16.60
C GLY A 240 -13.24 5.64 18.01
N GLY A 241 -12.13 6.37 18.23
CA GLY A 241 -11.72 6.85 19.55
C GLY A 241 -11.45 5.71 20.53
N VAL A 242 -11.75 5.86 21.82
CA VAL A 242 -11.50 4.87 22.90
C VAL A 242 -11.99 3.45 22.59
N ARG A 243 -12.94 3.30 21.66
CA ARG A 243 -13.51 2.03 21.19
C ARG A 243 -12.50 1.13 20.47
N GLY A 244 -11.36 1.67 20.01
CA GLY A 244 -10.29 0.84 19.43
C GLY A 244 -9.73 -0.21 20.41
N LEU A 245 -9.97 -0.05 21.71
CA LEU A 245 -9.69 -1.09 22.69
C LEU A 245 -10.45 -2.40 22.36
N ALA A 246 -11.71 -2.31 21.92
CA ALA A 246 -12.48 -3.48 21.53
C ALA A 246 -11.88 -4.15 20.28
N SER A 247 -11.46 -3.37 19.29
CA SER A 247 -10.80 -3.86 18.08
C SER A 247 -9.48 -4.59 18.41
N LEU A 248 -8.69 -4.08 19.37
CA LEU A 248 -7.49 -4.75 19.85
C LEU A 248 -7.78 -6.08 20.56
N ILE A 249 -8.85 -6.16 21.35
CA ILE A 249 -9.26 -7.40 22.04
C ILE A 249 -9.70 -8.46 21.02
N VAL A 250 -10.47 -8.04 20.00
CA VAL A 250 -10.85 -8.91 18.88
C VAL A 250 -9.60 -9.39 18.12
N LEU A 251 -8.67 -8.49 17.81
CA LEU A 251 -7.42 -8.85 17.15
C LEU A 251 -6.57 -9.81 17.99
N GLN A 252 -6.52 -9.63 19.32
CA GLN A 252 -5.83 -10.54 20.23
C GLN A 252 -6.41 -11.95 20.13
N ALA A 253 -7.74 -12.08 20.20
CA ALA A 253 -8.41 -13.37 20.06
C ALA A 253 -8.13 -14.04 18.70
N ILE A 254 -8.04 -13.25 17.62
CA ILE A 254 -7.66 -13.74 16.30
C ILE A 254 -6.22 -14.25 16.31
N MET A 255 -5.25 -13.41 16.72
CA MET A 255 -3.83 -13.74 16.75
C MET A 255 -3.53 -14.96 17.64
N ASP A 256 -4.16 -15.05 18.81
CA ASP A 256 -4.04 -16.19 19.72
C ASP A 256 -4.54 -17.50 19.10
N ARG A 257 -5.52 -17.43 18.19
CA ARG A 257 -6.06 -18.61 17.51
C ARG A 257 -5.24 -19.04 16.31
N VAL A 258 -4.69 -18.09 15.56
CA VAL A 258 -3.95 -18.33 14.31
C VAL A 258 -2.50 -18.70 14.60
N CYS A 259 -1.80 -17.84 15.34
CA CYS A 259 -0.36 -17.86 15.48
C CYS A 259 0.05 -17.32 16.87
N PRO A 260 -0.22 -18.09 17.94
CA PRO A 260 0.09 -17.67 19.29
C PRO A 260 1.55 -17.22 19.43
N GLY A 261 1.75 -16.05 20.04
CA GLY A 261 3.08 -15.49 20.31
C GLY A 261 3.74 -14.75 19.15
N LYS A 262 3.16 -14.76 17.94
CA LYS A 262 3.63 -13.88 16.85
C LYS A 262 3.10 -12.47 16.99
N LYS A 263 3.90 -11.49 16.56
CA LYS A 263 3.47 -10.10 16.40
C LYS A 263 2.67 -9.94 15.11
N PRO A 264 1.75 -8.97 15.02
CA PRO A 264 1.00 -8.73 13.79
C PRO A 264 1.88 -8.41 12.57
N CYS A 265 3.00 -7.70 12.74
CA CYS A 265 3.96 -7.43 11.65
C CYS A 265 4.64 -8.69 11.08
N GLU A 266 4.60 -9.82 11.79
CA GLU A 266 5.11 -11.11 11.32
C GLU A 266 4.05 -11.94 10.57
N VAL A 267 2.80 -11.48 10.59
CA VAL A 267 1.63 -12.19 10.06
C VAL A 267 1.04 -11.45 8.87
N PHE A 268 0.99 -10.12 8.94
CA PHE A 268 0.41 -9.26 7.92
C PHE A 268 1.50 -8.58 7.10
N ASP A 269 1.34 -8.64 5.78
CA ASP A 269 2.21 -7.98 4.80
C ASP A 269 1.91 -6.48 4.71
N MET A 270 0.67 -6.09 5.01
CA MET A 270 0.26 -4.68 5.06
C MET A 270 -0.82 -4.42 6.12
N ILE A 271 -0.69 -3.31 6.85
CA ILE A 271 -1.66 -2.83 7.84
C ILE A 271 -2.06 -1.39 7.50
N GLY A 272 -3.34 -1.17 7.21
CA GLY A 272 -3.93 0.16 6.99
C GLY A 272 -4.82 0.56 8.16
N GLY A 273 -4.73 1.82 8.61
CA GLY A 273 -5.53 2.29 9.73
C GLY A 273 -5.99 3.75 9.64
N THR A 274 -7.12 4.05 10.27
CA THR A 274 -7.67 5.41 10.34
C THR A 274 -7.93 5.84 11.77
N SER A 275 -7.62 7.09 12.14
CA SER A 275 -7.84 7.60 13.49
C SER A 275 -7.15 6.72 14.54
N THR A 276 -7.87 6.31 15.57
CA THR A 276 -7.44 5.28 16.52
C THR A 276 -6.93 4.01 15.83
N GLY A 277 -7.58 3.53 14.77
CA GLY A 277 -7.10 2.41 13.97
C GLY A 277 -5.73 2.69 13.33
N GLY A 278 -5.46 3.94 12.96
CA GLY A 278 -4.16 4.40 12.49
C GLY A 278 -3.10 4.41 13.59
N LEU A 279 -3.45 4.87 14.80
CA LEU A 279 -2.57 4.76 15.98
C LEU A 279 -2.21 3.29 16.27
N ILE A 280 -3.20 2.40 16.17
CA ILE A 280 -3.01 0.96 16.36
C ILE A 280 -2.14 0.36 15.24
N ALA A 281 -2.39 0.72 13.98
CA ALA A 281 -1.59 0.27 12.84
C ALA A 281 -0.11 0.64 12.99
N ILE A 282 0.18 1.87 13.42
CA ILE A 282 1.54 2.32 13.73
C ILE A 282 2.15 1.49 14.86
N MET A 283 1.42 1.27 15.96
CA MET A 283 1.93 0.48 17.10
C MET A 283 2.22 -0.98 16.72
N LEU A 284 1.33 -1.63 15.98
CA LEU A 284 1.45 -3.06 15.65
C LEU A 284 2.41 -3.33 14.50
N GLY A 285 2.39 -2.50 13.46
CA GLY A 285 3.20 -2.68 12.27
C GLY A 285 4.54 -1.95 12.35
N ARG A 286 4.51 -0.63 12.52
CA ARG A 286 5.71 0.23 12.43
C ARG A 286 6.58 0.18 13.69
N LEU A 287 5.95 0.08 14.87
CA LEU A 287 6.64 -0.08 16.16
C LEU A 287 6.76 -1.56 16.58
N GLU A 288 6.30 -2.49 15.73
CA GLU A 288 6.40 -3.94 15.90
C GLU A 288 5.96 -4.44 17.29
N MET A 289 4.89 -3.88 17.86
CA MET A 289 4.38 -4.31 19.16
C MET A 289 3.61 -5.63 19.06
N SER A 290 3.66 -6.42 20.14
CA SER A 290 2.66 -7.45 20.36
C SER A 290 1.27 -6.81 20.56
N VAL A 291 0.20 -7.55 20.29
CA VAL A 291 -1.17 -7.05 20.55
C VAL A 291 -1.35 -6.74 22.04
N GLU A 292 -0.78 -7.55 22.94
CA GLU A 292 -0.84 -7.35 24.38
C GLU A 292 -0.18 -6.03 24.81
N ASP A 293 1.01 -5.74 24.29
CA ASP A 293 1.71 -4.49 24.60
C ASP A 293 1.00 -3.28 24.00
N CYS A 294 0.45 -3.44 22.78
CA CYS A 294 -0.38 -2.42 22.15
C CYS A 294 -1.63 -2.11 22.99
N ILE A 295 -2.31 -3.11 23.58
CA ILE A 295 -3.44 -2.89 24.50
C ILE A 295 -2.99 -2.07 25.72
N LYS A 296 -1.85 -2.42 26.33
CA LYS A 296 -1.32 -1.71 27.51
C LYS A 296 -1.00 -0.26 27.19
N GLU A 297 -0.30 -0.01 26.09
CA GLU A 297 0.08 1.36 25.68
C GLU A 297 -1.13 2.16 25.20
N TYR A 298 -2.07 1.55 24.48
CA TYR A 298 -3.30 2.19 24.04
C TYR A 298 -4.14 2.69 25.23
N LYS A 299 -4.31 1.86 26.28
CA LYS A 299 -4.99 2.27 27.52
C LYS A 299 -4.30 3.46 28.21
N LYS A 300 -2.97 3.43 28.29
CA LYS A 300 -2.18 4.54 28.86
C LYS A 300 -2.34 5.82 28.04
N LEU A 301 -2.33 5.70 26.71
CA LEU A 301 -2.49 6.81 25.79
C LEU A 301 -3.86 7.46 25.97
N MET A 302 -4.92 6.65 25.87
CA MET A 302 -6.29 7.15 26.02
C MET A 302 -6.55 7.75 27.40
N GLY A 303 -5.98 7.18 28.47
CA GLY A 303 -6.13 7.74 29.82
C GLY A 303 -5.43 9.09 30.04
N LYS A 304 -4.37 9.38 29.27
CA LYS A 304 -3.70 10.70 29.30
C LYS A 304 -4.41 11.72 28.40
N VAL A 305 -4.87 11.30 27.23
CA VAL A 305 -5.49 12.17 26.22
C VAL A 305 -6.93 12.54 26.62
N PHE A 306 -7.67 11.61 27.22
CA PHE A 306 -9.04 11.78 27.68
C PHE A 306 -9.14 11.54 29.19
N PRO A 307 -8.55 12.41 30.03
CA PRO A 307 -8.55 12.21 31.48
C PRO A 307 -9.98 12.24 32.03
N PRO A 308 -10.30 11.38 33.03
CA PRO A 308 -11.63 11.35 33.62
C PRO A 308 -11.97 12.69 34.30
N PRO A 309 -13.26 13.08 34.33
CA PRO A 309 -13.67 14.35 34.92
C PRO A 309 -13.25 14.45 36.39
N LYS A 310 -12.56 15.54 36.77
CA LYS A 310 -12.04 15.72 38.14
C LYS A 310 -13.11 16.11 39.18
N SER A 311 -14.35 16.45 38.76
CA SER A 311 -15.47 16.75 39.66
C SER A 311 -16.82 16.75 38.89
N TRP A 312 -17.87 16.17 39.49
CA TRP A 312 -19.25 16.22 39.01
C TRP A 312 -19.84 17.64 38.99
N TYR A 313 -19.18 18.60 39.65
CA TYR A 313 -19.62 19.98 39.81
C TYR A 313 -19.19 20.93 38.67
N TYR A 314 -18.40 20.45 37.70
CA TYR A 314 -17.97 21.23 36.52
C TYR A 314 -18.69 20.84 35.21
N PHE A 315 -19.72 19.99 35.30
CA PHE A 315 -20.68 19.77 34.20
C PHE A 315 -21.73 20.89 34.20
N ASP A 316 -21.29 22.14 34.01
CA ASP A 316 -22.18 23.18 33.51
C ASP A 316 -21.97 23.25 31.99
N LEU A 317 -23.08 23.38 31.26
CA LEU A 317 -23.16 23.53 29.79
C LEU A 317 -22.26 24.64 29.24
N ASN A 318 -21.70 25.48 30.13
CA ASN A 318 -20.75 26.53 29.84
C ASN A 318 -19.30 26.06 29.60
N GLY A 319 -18.79 24.98 30.19
CA GLY A 319 -17.35 24.63 30.08
C GLY A 319 -16.94 23.98 28.75
N TYR A 320 -17.78 23.07 28.24
CA TYR A 320 -17.58 22.34 26.98
C TYR A 320 -17.63 23.30 25.78
N TRP A 321 -18.74 24.02 25.61
CA TRP A 321 -18.89 24.99 24.53
C TRP A 321 -17.96 26.19 24.69
N ALA A 322 -17.60 26.60 25.92
CA ALA A 322 -16.55 27.60 26.11
C ALA A 322 -15.20 27.11 25.58
N SER A 323 -14.75 25.90 25.91
CA SER A 323 -13.44 25.41 25.42
C SER A 323 -13.37 25.33 23.89
N VAL A 324 -14.41 24.81 23.24
CA VAL A 324 -14.50 24.75 21.78
C VAL A 324 -14.64 26.15 21.18
N ALA A 325 -15.48 27.03 21.76
CA ALA A 325 -15.68 28.39 21.25
C ALA A 325 -14.50 29.34 21.50
N PHE A 326 -13.74 29.18 22.60
CA PHE A 326 -12.60 30.03 22.95
C PHE A 326 -11.26 29.48 22.45
N ASN A 327 -11.07 28.15 22.42
CA ASN A 327 -9.78 27.53 22.10
C ASN A 327 -9.79 26.68 20.82
N GLY A 328 -10.96 26.34 20.25
CA GLY A 328 -11.09 25.55 19.03
C GLY A 328 -10.84 24.04 19.16
N GLU A 329 -10.67 23.51 20.39
CA GLU A 329 -10.45 22.07 20.65
C GLU A 329 -11.04 21.66 22.02
N LYS A 330 -11.60 20.44 22.11
CA LYS A 330 -12.07 19.83 23.37
C LYS A 330 -10.89 19.38 24.23
N TRP A 331 -9.86 18.82 23.61
CA TRP A 331 -8.66 18.28 24.25
C TRP A 331 -7.40 18.92 23.68
N LYS A 332 -6.37 19.07 24.52
CA LYS A 332 -5.12 19.71 24.09
C LYS A 332 -4.38 18.79 23.13
N SER A 333 -4.19 19.25 21.91
CA SER A 333 -3.42 18.53 20.89
C SER A 333 -1.97 18.23 21.35
N GLN A 334 -1.40 19.06 22.24
CA GLN A 334 -0.07 18.84 22.82
C GLN A 334 0.01 17.60 23.71
N ASP A 335 -1.08 17.22 24.38
CA ASP A 335 -1.09 16.03 25.23
C ASP A 335 -1.01 14.77 24.35
N LEU A 336 -1.76 14.74 23.25
CA LEU A 336 -1.68 13.68 22.24
C LEU A 336 -0.28 13.60 21.61
N GLU A 337 0.28 14.73 21.18
CA GLU A 337 1.64 14.81 20.63
C GLU A 337 2.69 14.28 21.63
N THR A 338 2.65 14.75 22.87
CA THR A 338 3.63 14.36 23.89
C THR A 338 3.59 12.86 24.14
N VAL A 339 2.39 12.28 24.25
CA VAL A 339 2.25 10.84 24.50
C VAL A 339 2.74 10.00 23.32
N ILE A 340 2.49 10.44 22.10
CA ILE A 340 2.99 9.76 20.90
C ILE A 340 4.53 9.85 20.85
N LYS A 341 5.11 11.04 21.06
CA LYS A 341 6.57 11.22 21.07
C LYS A 341 7.25 10.38 22.16
N ASP A 342 6.69 10.34 23.37
CA ASP A 342 7.17 9.51 24.47
C ASP A 342 7.12 8.01 24.14
N LEU A 343 6.07 7.57 23.42
CA LEU A 343 5.95 6.20 22.96
C LEU A 343 7.03 5.84 21.93
N VAL A 344 7.18 6.67 20.89
CA VAL A 344 8.16 6.48 19.81
C VAL A 344 9.57 6.40 20.40
N LYS A 345 9.94 7.39 21.22
CA LYS A 345 11.25 7.45 21.87
C LYS A 345 11.54 6.21 22.71
N ARG A 346 10.55 5.71 23.45
CA ARG A 346 10.72 4.56 24.34
C ARG A 346 10.80 3.23 23.60
N VAL A 347 10.12 3.09 22.47
CA VAL A 347 10.04 1.82 21.73
C VAL A 347 11.18 1.68 20.73
N LEU A 348 11.49 2.75 20.01
CA LEU A 348 12.57 2.75 19.02
C LEU A 348 13.93 3.05 19.64
N ASP A 349 13.99 3.56 20.88
CA ASP A 349 15.23 4.10 21.49
C ASP A 349 15.93 5.13 20.59
N GLU A 350 15.10 5.96 19.92
CA GLU A 350 15.51 6.89 18.87
C GLU A 350 14.92 8.28 19.11
N ASP A 351 15.36 9.23 18.27
CA ASP A 351 14.78 10.56 18.22
C ASP A 351 13.28 10.44 17.87
N PRO A 352 12.36 11.01 18.69
CA PRO A 352 10.94 11.05 18.35
C PRO A 352 10.65 11.71 17.01
N GLU A 353 11.58 12.52 16.48
CA GLU A 353 11.47 13.16 15.18
C GLU A 353 11.83 12.23 13.99
N THR A 354 11.92 10.91 14.22
CA THR A 354 12.15 9.90 13.17
C THR A 354 11.09 9.95 12.07
N VAL A 355 11.53 9.80 10.81
CA VAL A 355 10.68 9.84 9.62
C VAL A 355 9.87 8.54 9.52
N LEU A 356 8.58 8.63 9.21
CA LEU A 356 7.69 7.47 9.14
C LEU A 356 8.21 6.40 8.15
N LEU A 357 8.65 6.87 6.99
CA LEU A 357 9.18 6.06 5.88
C LEU A 357 10.53 5.41 6.20
N GLN A 358 11.32 5.96 7.12
CA GLN A 358 12.67 5.48 7.39
C GLN A 358 12.68 4.68 8.69
N ASP A 359 12.97 3.39 8.58
CA ASP A 359 13.42 2.60 9.72
C ASP A 359 14.93 2.32 9.56
N PRO A 360 15.80 2.97 10.35
CA PRO A 360 17.24 2.74 10.28
C PRO A 360 17.63 1.28 10.57
N LYS A 361 16.80 0.55 11.32
CA LYS A 361 17.06 -0.83 11.74
C LYS A 361 16.46 -1.85 10.78
N ASN A 362 15.44 -1.45 10.01
CA ASN A 362 14.75 -2.32 9.07
C ASN A 362 14.38 -1.57 7.78
N PRO A 363 15.35 -1.32 6.87
CA PRO A 363 15.12 -0.49 5.67
C PRO A 363 14.11 -1.09 4.69
N ASN A 364 13.79 -2.39 4.79
CA ASN A 364 12.76 -3.06 4.00
C ASN A 364 11.87 -3.89 4.94
N PRO A 365 10.92 -3.25 5.66
CA PRO A 365 10.08 -3.97 6.59
C PRO A 365 9.15 -4.94 5.84
N SER A 366 9.03 -6.15 6.39
CA SER A 366 8.12 -7.18 5.88
C SER A 366 6.66 -6.76 6.00
N CYS A 367 6.34 -5.92 6.99
CA CYS A 367 5.02 -5.35 7.20
C CYS A 367 5.00 -3.88 6.80
N LYS A 368 4.16 -3.56 5.81
CA LYS A 368 3.97 -2.21 5.29
C LYS A 368 2.82 -1.53 6.03
N VAL A 369 3.01 -0.30 6.51
CA VAL A 369 1.98 0.44 7.26
C VAL A 369 1.61 1.72 6.53
N PHE A 370 0.32 2.00 6.43
CA PHE A 370 -0.15 3.34 6.11
C PHE A 370 -1.27 3.77 7.04
N VAL A 371 -1.40 5.09 7.20
CA VAL A 371 -2.52 5.70 7.91
C VAL A 371 -3.19 6.77 7.06
N THR A 372 -4.49 6.94 7.22
CA THR A 372 -5.24 7.97 6.47
C THR A 372 -5.34 9.28 7.25
N ALA A 373 -5.25 10.41 6.55
CA ALA A 373 -5.56 11.74 7.05
C ALA A 373 -6.37 12.50 6.01
N THR A 374 -7.06 13.57 6.41
CA THR A 374 -7.85 14.38 5.49
C THR A 374 -7.33 15.82 5.48
N ARG A 375 -7.22 16.42 4.30
CA ARG A 375 -6.90 17.85 4.17
C ARG A 375 -8.08 18.67 4.68
N GLU A 376 -7.82 19.62 5.58
CA GLU A 376 -8.87 20.48 6.14
C GLU A 376 -9.54 21.34 5.04
N LYS A 377 -8.74 21.80 4.07
CA LYS A 377 -9.22 22.56 2.91
C LYS A 377 -9.21 21.67 1.68
N GLY A 378 -10.30 21.67 0.92
CA GLY A 378 -10.40 20.89 -0.31
C GLY A 378 -10.79 19.42 -0.12
N SER A 379 -11.26 19.02 1.07
CA SER A 379 -11.72 17.65 1.41
C SER A 379 -12.83 17.09 0.50
N ASN A 380 -13.48 17.93 -0.29
CA ASN A 380 -14.54 17.49 -1.18
C ASN A 380 -14.03 17.17 -2.58
N ASN A 381 -12.77 17.53 -2.91
CA ASN A 381 -12.22 17.44 -4.26
C ASN A 381 -10.95 16.57 -4.33
N LEU A 382 -10.49 16.03 -3.20
CA LEU A 382 -9.27 15.21 -3.11
C LEU A 382 -9.54 14.00 -2.21
N GLY A 383 -8.96 12.85 -2.57
CA GLY A 383 -8.96 11.67 -1.69
C GLY A 383 -8.27 11.91 -0.32
N PRO A 384 -8.35 10.96 0.62
CA PRO A 384 -7.59 11.02 1.85
C PRO A 384 -6.08 10.95 1.54
N VAL A 385 -5.31 11.67 2.34
CA VAL A 385 -3.86 11.57 2.36
C VAL A 385 -3.46 10.21 2.92
N LEU A 386 -2.59 9.50 2.20
CA LEU A 386 -2.02 8.23 2.67
C LEU A 386 -0.58 8.44 3.16
N LEU A 387 -0.42 8.44 4.49
CA LEU A 387 0.90 8.57 5.14
C LEU A 387 1.49 7.17 5.33
N ARG A 388 2.56 6.86 4.58
CA ARG A 388 3.11 5.49 4.42
C ARG A 388 4.44 5.31 5.13
N SER A 389 4.70 4.10 5.62
CA SER A 389 6.00 3.65 6.12
C SER A 389 6.84 2.92 5.06
N TYR A 390 6.44 3.00 3.80
CA TYR A 390 7.06 2.33 2.65
C TYR A 390 6.94 3.21 1.41
N SER A 391 7.84 3.00 0.45
CA SER A 391 7.77 3.66 -0.85
C SER A 391 6.72 2.99 -1.72
N ASN A 392 5.84 3.79 -2.32
CA ASN A 392 4.94 3.32 -3.36
C ASN A 392 5.62 3.58 -4.72
N PRO A 393 5.77 2.56 -5.58
CA PRO A 393 6.49 2.73 -6.84
C PRO A 393 5.72 3.54 -7.89
N ASP A 394 4.42 3.76 -7.68
CA ASP A 394 3.56 4.49 -8.62
C ASP A 394 3.24 5.92 -8.17
N HIS A 395 3.53 6.28 -6.91
CA HIS A 395 3.14 7.57 -6.32
C HIS A 395 4.26 8.17 -5.45
N MET A 396 4.52 9.47 -5.65
CA MET A 396 5.32 10.23 -4.68
C MET A 396 4.61 10.29 -3.33
N PRO A 397 5.35 10.24 -2.21
CA PRO A 397 4.80 10.62 -0.93
C PRO A 397 4.23 12.04 -1.00
N GLU A 398 2.95 12.21 -0.66
CA GLU A 398 2.31 13.53 -0.63
C GLU A 398 2.95 14.45 0.42
N PHE A 399 3.43 13.85 1.52
CA PHE A 399 4.12 14.53 2.61
C PHE A 399 5.49 13.86 2.83
N PRO A 400 6.47 14.15 1.97
CA PRO A 400 7.81 13.62 2.15
C PRO A 400 8.39 14.15 3.47
N GLY A 401 9.18 13.31 4.14
CA GLY A 401 9.80 13.63 5.43
C GLY A 401 8.84 13.63 6.61
N VAL A 402 7.57 13.25 6.43
CA VAL A 402 6.59 13.18 7.53
C VAL A 402 7.10 12.31 8.66
N LYS A 403 7.07 12.85 9.87
CA LYS A 403 7.55 12.16 11.06
C LYS A 403 6.50 11.21 11.58
N LEU A 404 6.93 10.12 12.20
CA LEU A 404 6.02 9.10 12.73
C LEU A 404 4.98 9.71 13.67
N TRP A 405 5.40 10.62 14.57
CA TRP A 405 4.48 11.29 15.48
C TRP A 405 3.50 12.23 14.79
N GLN A 406 3.92 12.87 13.69
CA GLN A 406 3.06 13.75 12.90
C GLN A 406 1.98 12.96 12.19
N ALA A 407 2.34 11.80 11.62
CA ALA A 407 1.36 10.92 10.97
C ALA A 407 0.34 10.36 11.97
N ALA A 408 0.80 9.93 13.15
CA ALA A 408 -0.06 9.49 14.23
C ALA A 408 -1.01 10.62 14.73
N ARG A 409 -0.52 11.86 14.85
CA ARG A 409 -1.37 13.01 15.20
C ARG A 409 -2.35 13.34 14.07
N ALA A 410 -1.90 13.39 12.82
CA ALA A 410 -2.72 13.74 11.66
C ALA A 410 -3.91 12.79 11.53
N THR A 411 -3.67 11.48 11.58
CA THR A 411 -4.74 10.50 11.41
C THR A 411 -5.80 10.59 12.50
N SER A 412 -5.46 11.06 13.71
CA SER A 412 -6.33 11.08 14.90
C SER A 412 -6.79 12.48 15.34
N ALA A 413 -6.52 13.53 14.54
CA ALA A 413 -6.88 14.91 14.85
C ALA A 413 -8.36 15.21 14.55
N ALA A 414 -9.27 14.57 15.28
CA ALA A 414 -10.70 14.64 14.99
C ALA A 414 -11.25 16.07 15.18
N PRO A 415 -12.00 16.62 14.20
CA PRO A 415 -12.61 17.94 14.35
C PRO A 415 -13.44 18.06 15.62
N ALA A 416 -13.42 19.26 16.23
CA ALA A 416 -13.96 19.56 17.56
C ALA A 416 -13.23 18.90 18.75
N TYR A 417 -12.55 17.76 18.57
CA TYR A 417 -11.75 17.14 19.62
C TYR A 417 -10.34 17.72 19.72
N PHE A 418 -9.66 17.85 18.58
CA PHE A 418 -8.29 18.34 18.49
C PHE A 418 -8.18 19.42 17.42
N LYS A 419 -7.15 20.27 17.53
CA LYS A 419 -6.76 21.16 16.43
C LYS A 419 -6.21 20.37 15.25
N PRO A 420 -6.38 20.86 14.01
CA PRO A 420 -5.64 20.37 12.85
C PRO A 420 -4.13 20.42 13.07
N ILE A 421 -3.40 19.55 12.36
CA ILE A 421 -1.93 19.58 12.29
C ILE A 421 -1.46 20.22 11.00
N GLU A 422 -0.54 21.16 11.12
CA GLU A 422 0.18 21.71 9.98
C GLU A 422 1.40 20.83 9.66
N ILE A 423 1.46 20.28 8.45
CA ILE A 423 2.59 19.51 7.93
C ILE A 423 2.93 20.08 6.56
N ASN A 424 4.19 20.48 6.35
CA ASN A 424 4.68 21.03 5.08
C ASN A 424 3.81 22.18 4.49
N GLY A 425 3.12 22.94 5.34
CA GLY A 425 2.26 24.06 4.94
C GLY A 425 0.81 23.69 4.62
N GLU A 426 0.42 22.43 4.80
CA GLU A 426 -0.98 21.99 4.71
C GLU A 426 -1.55 21.58 6.07
N SER A 427 -2.81 21.93 6.28
CA SER A 427 -3.59 21.58 7.46
C SER A 427 -4.28 20.23 7.28
N LEU A 428 -3.96 19.26 8.14
CA LEU A 428 -4.55 17.92 8.16
C LEU A 428 -5.39 17.69 9.41
N ILE A 429 -6.48 16.95 9.22
CA ILE A 429 -7.42 16.48 10.24
C ILE A 429 -7.59 14.95 10.15
N ASP A 430 -8.33 14.39 11.11
CA ASP A 430 -8.58 12.96 11.20
C ASP A 430 -9.09 12.35 9.89
N GLY A 431 -8.46 11.24 9.48
CA GLY A 431 -8.78 10.56 8.23
C GLY A 431 -10.18 9.95 8.21
N GLY A 432 -10.83 9.81 9.37
CA GLY A 432 -12.20 9.33 9.50
C GLY A 432 -13.20 10.24 8.78
N VAL A 433 -12.89 11.52 8.61
CA VAL A 433 -13.74 12.48 7.89
C VAL A 433 -14.04 12.00 6.46
N GLN A 434 -13.06 11.39 5.78
CA GLN A 434 -13.24 10.83 4.43
C GLN A 434 -13.23 9.29 4.40
N ALA A 435 -12.33 8.66 5.15
CA ALA A 435 -12.00 7.24 5.00
C ALA A 435 -11.92 6.50 6.33
N ASN A 436 -13.00 6.53 7.13
CA ASN A 436 -13.04 5.85 8.44
C ASN A 436 -12.75 4.35 8.40
N ASN A 437 -13.14 3.68 7.32
CA ASN A 437 -12.74 2.31 7.00
C ASN A 437 -11.74 2.37 5.83
N PRO A 438 -10.44 2.10 6.07
CA PRO A 438 -9.42 2.23 5.04
C PRO A 438 -9.33 1.04 4.08
N LEU A 439 -10.24 0.06 4.15
CA LEU A 439 -10.17 -1.19 3.37
C LEU A 439 -10.02 -0.96 1.86
N GLY A 440 -10.73 0.02 1.29
CA GLY A 440 -10.64 0.28 -0.15
C GLY A 440 -9.28 0.84 -0.57
N TRP A 441 -8.73 1.74 0.24
CA TRP A 441 -7.38 2.27 0.07
C TRP A 441 -6.32 1.17 0.29
N LEU A 442 -6.55 0.28 1.26
CA LEU A 442 -5.67 -0.85 1.54
C LEU A 442 -5.56 -1.77 0.33
N TRP A 443 -6.67 -2.11 -0.33
CA TRP A 443 -6.58 -2.94 -1.54
C TRP A 443 -5.80 -2.22 -2.65
N THR A 444 -6.10 -0.96 -2.95
CA THR A 444 -5.35 -0.21 -3.96
C THR A 444 -3.85 -0.19 -3.69
N GLU A 445 -3.44 0.03 -2.43
CA GLU A 445 -2.04 -0.04 -2.02
C GLU A 445 -1.44 -1.45 -2.19
N VAL A 446 -2.19 -2.51 -1.88
CA VAL A 446 -1.73 -3.88 -2.09
C VAL A 446 -1.37 -4.13 -3.56
N ILE A 447 -2.23 -3.73 -4.49
CA ILE A 447 -1.97 -3.95 -5.92
C ILE A 447 -0.79 -3.12 -6.41
N GLN A 448 -0.71 -1.85 -6.02
CA GLN A 448 0.36 -0.94 -6.45
C GLN A 448 1.73 -1.37 -5.91
N VAL A 449 1.78 -1.93 -4.70
CA VAL A 449 3.03 -2.25 -4.00
C VAL A 449 3.48 -3.70 -4.24
N PHE A 450 2.56 -4.67 -4.23
CA PHE A 450 2.88 -6.09 -4.34
C PHE A 450 2.54 -6.71 -5.70
N THR A 451 2.07 -5.92 -6.67
CA THR A 451 1.59 -6.33 -8.00
C THR A 451 0.15 -6.88 -8.02
N ALA A 452 -0.50 -6.82 -9.18
CA ALA A 452 -1.88 -7.28 -9.36
C ALA A 452 -2.04 -8.81 -9.40
N VAL A 453 -0.94 -9.53 -9.60
CA VAL A 453 -0.93 -11.00 -9.75
C VAL A 453 -0.67 -11.71 -8.43
N ARG A 454 -0.15 -10.98 -7.44
CA ARG A 454 0.19 -11.53 -6.14
C ARG A 454 -1.05 -12.00 -5.41
N GLU A 455 -1.05 -13.28 -5.04
CA GLU A 455 -2.18 -13.85 -4.33
C GLU A 455 -2.41 -13.15 -2.99
N THR A 456 -3.65 -12.80 -2.67
CA THR A 456 -4.04 -12.28 -1.35
C THR A 456 -5.14 -13.16 -0.77
N ASP A 457 -4.79 -13.99 0.21
CA ASP A 457 -5.70 -14.97 0.79
C ASP A 457 -6.53 -14.38 1.93
N CYS A 458 -6.09 -13.27 2.54
CA CYS A 458 -6.81 -12.68 3.67
C CYS A 458 -6.81 -11.15 3.66
N PHE A 459 -8.02 -10.59 3.57
CA PHE A 459 -8.36 -9.24 3.96
C PHE A 459 -9.13 -9.29 5.27
N LEU A 460 -8.44 -8.99 6.37
CA LEU A 460 -9.03 -8.88 7.69
C LEU A 460 -9.37 -7.41 7.95
N SER A 461 -10.64 -7.10 8.20
CA SER A 461 -11.09 -5.76 8.59
C SER A 461 -11.71 -5.80 9.98
N ILE A 462 -11.30 -4.89 10.87
CA ILE A 462 -11.81 -4.83 12.24
C ILE A 462 -12.40 -3.44 12.52
N GLY A 463 -13.69 -3.42 12.79
CA GLY A 463 -14.46 -2.23 13.16
C GLY A 463 -14.35 -1.89 14.65
N THR A 464 -14.81 -0.69 14.99
CA THR A 464 -14.90 -0.18 16.37
C THR A 464 -16.34 -0.15 16.89
N GLY A 465 -17.32 -0.66 16.13
CA GLY A 465 -18.73 -0.69 16.51
C GLY A 465 -19.45 0.65 16.43
N VAL A 466 -19.19 1.44 15.38
CA VAL A 466 -19.92 2.68 15.12
C VAL A 466 -21.23 2.35 14.39
N SER A 467 -22.38 2.41 15.10
CA SER A 467 -23.69 2.00 14.55
C SER A 467 -24.40 3.06 13.69
N LEU A 468 -25.21 2.58 12.73
CA LEU A 468 -26.04 3.33 11.77
C LEU A 468 -27.10 4.26 12.39
N SER A 469 -27.49 4.09 13.67
CA SER A 469 -28.74 4.65 14.20
C SER A 469 -28.65 6.02 14.87
N GLN A 470 -27.49 6.66 14.96
CA GLN A 470 -27.43 8.01 15.52
C GLN A 470 -27.87 9.06 14.51
N HIS A 471 -29.02 9.66 14.84
CA HIS A 471 -29.58 10.86 14.23
C HIS A 471 -28.47 11.87 13.94
N ALA A 472 -28.55 12.45 12.74
CA ALA A 472 -27.80 13.61 12.29
C ALA A 472 -27.52 14.60 13.43
N LEU A 473 -26.34 14.49 14.05
CA LEU A 473 -25.71 15.65 14.65
C LEU A 473 -25.29 16.51 13.47
N SER A 474 -26.00 17.64 13.31
CA SER A 474 -25.80 18.62 12.25
C SER A 474 -24.46 19.35 12.40
N VAL A 475 -23.37 18.62 12.28
CA VAL A 475 -22.05 19.13 11.96
C VAL A 475 -21.68 18.42 10.67
N SER A 476 -21.61 19.17 9.58
CA SER A 476 -21.48 18.70 8.19
C SER A 476 -20.34 17.70 7.91
N GLY A 477 -19.42 17.46 8.85
CA GLY A 477 -18.34 16.46 8.75
C GLY A 477 -18.60 15.12 9.45
N LEU A 478 -19.57 15.01 10.37
CA LEU A 478 -19.80 13.78 11.16
C LEU A 478 -20.78 12.79 10.51
N THR A 479 -21.61 13.26 9.58
CA THR A 479 -22.52 12.42 8.81
C THR A 479 -21.81 11.53 7.77
N GLY A 480 -20.63 11.93 7.28
CA GLY A 480 -19.83 11.16 6.30
C GLY A 480 -19.11 9.93 6.89
N LEU A 481 -18.69 10.01 8.16
CA LEU A 481 -18.03 8.94 8.91
C LEU A 481 -18.87 7.64 8.97
N LEU A 482 -20.19 7.79 9.11
CA LEU A 482 -21.16 6.71 9.32
C LEU A 482 -21.60 6.03 8.02
N THR A 483 -21.73 6.79 6.93
CA THR A 483 -22.15 6.25 5.62
C THR A 483 -21.02 5.49 4.92
N ASN A 484 -19.77 5.93 5.07
CA ASN A 484 -18.64 5.37 4.31
C ASN A 484 -18.22 3.98 4.81
N THR A 485 -18.25 3.72 6.13
CA THR A 485 -17.77 2.46 6.72
C THR A 485 -18.57 1.24 6.23
N ASN A 486 -19.90 1.35 6.21
CA ASN A 486 -20.79 0.25 5.86
C ASN A 486 -20.93 0.04 4.34
N ILE A 487 -20.94 1.13 3.56
CA ILE A 487 -20.90 1.06 2.09
C ILE A 487 -19.62 0.38 1.64
N VAL A 488 -18.46 0.81 2.15
CA VAL A 488 -17.16 0.18 1.84
C VAL A 488 -17.17 -1.30 2.21
N ASN A 489 -17.64 -1.67 3.41
CA ASN A 489 -17.71 -3.08 3.83
C ASN A 489 -18.55 -3.96 2.87
N ILE A 490 -19.73 -3.50 2.47
CA ILE A 490 -20.63 -4.26 1.59
C ILE A 490 -20.04 -4.38 0.18
N LEU A 491 -19.61 -3.27 -0.40
CA LEU A 491 -19.07 -3.23 -1.76
C LEU A 491 -17.80 -4.06 -1.87
N PHE A 492 -16.85 -3.83 -0.97
CA PHE A 492 -15.58 -4.53 -1.01
C PHE A 492 -15.73 -6.01 -0.73
N ARG A 493 -16.64 -6.46 0.15
CA ARG A 493 -16.85 -7.90 0.33
C ARG A 493 -17.15 -8.62 -0.98
N GLU A 494 -18.10 -8.12 -1.76
CA GLU A 494 -18.51 -8.76 -3.01
C GLU A 494 -17.36 -8.71 -4.02
N LEU A 495 -16.65 -7.59 -4.11
CA LEU A 495 -15.52 -7.44 -5.00
C LEU A 495 -14.33 -8.34 -4.60
N ILE A 496 -13.91 -8.35 -3.33
CA ILE A 496 -12.78 -9.17 -2.83
C ILE A 496 -13.05 -10.65 -3.12
N ASN A 497 -14.24 -11.13 -2.78
CA ASN A 497 -14.57 -12.55 -2.92
C ASN A 497 -14.76 -12.96 -4.38
N ALA A 498 -15.28 -12.07 -5.23
CA ALA A 498 -15.41 -12.32 -6.66
C ALA A 498 -14.06 -12.29 -7.38
N PHE A 499 -13.15 -11.40 -7.00
CA PHE A 499 -12.04 -11.00 -7.87
C PHE A 499 -10.62 -11.21 -7.32
N ALA A 500 -10.40 -11.31 -6.01
CA ALA A 500 -9.08 -11.67 -5.50
C ALA A 500 -8.71 -13.10 -5.99
N PRO A 501 -7.44 -13.38 -6.33
CA PRO A 501 -7.02 -14.05 -7.59
C PRO A 501 -7.60 -15.44 -7.89
N ARG A 502 -8.11 -16.13 -6.86
CA ARG A 502 -8.98 -17.30 -6.95
C ARG A 502 -10.43 -16.90 -6.71
N GLY A 503 -11.21 -16.68 -7.77
CA GLY A 503 -12.64 -16.38 -7.64
C GLY A 503 -13.40 -17.48 -6.87
N LEU A 504 -14.53 -17.11 -6.25
CA LEU A 504 -15.42 -18.01 -5.49
C LEU A 504 -14.81 -18.62 -4.21
N THR A 505 -13.70 -18.07 -3.72
CA THR A 505 -13.16 -18.40 -2.39
C THR A 505 -13.31 -17.21 -1.46
N ARG A 506 -13.75 -17.47 -0.23
CA ARG A 506 -13.86 -16.45 0.81
C ARG A 506 -12.46 -15.96 1.17
N LYS A 507 -12.24 -14.65 1.04
CA LYS A 507 -10.95 -13.98 1.35
C LYS A 507 -11.12 -12.74 2.21
N TYR A 508 -12.36 -12.38 2.52
CA TYR A 508 -12.68 -11.23 3.35
C TYR A 508 -13.36 -11.64 4.64
N TRP A 509 -12.84 -11.12 5.75
CA TRP A 509 -13.41 -11.28 7.09
C TRP A 509 -13.53 -9.92 7.76
N ARG A 510 -14.76 -9.57 8.14
CA ARG A 510 -15.08 -8.34 8.88
C ARG A 510 -15.53 -8.69 10.28
N PHE A 511 -14.80 -8.21 11.28
CA PHE A 511 -15.25 -8.26 12.66
C PHE A 511 -15.64 -6.86 13.10
N ASP A 512 -16.91 -6.64 13.38
CA ASP A 512 -17.41 -5.35 13.85
C ASP A 512 -18.15 -5.50 15.16
N PHE A 513 -17.72 -4.73 16.14
CA PHE A 513 -18.14 -4.80 17.53
C PHE A 513 -19.55 -4.23 17.79
N GLY A 514 -20.11 -3.44 16.86
CA GLY A 514 -21.33 -2.64 17.12
C GLY A 514 -22.62 -3.13 16.46
N ASP A 515 -22.56 -3.55 15.19
CA ASP A 515 -23.76 -3.89 14.41
C ASP A 515 -24.05 -5.41 14.38
N GLY A 516 -23.32 -6.21 15.17
CA GLY A 516 -23.41 -7.67 15.17
C GLY A 516 -22.65 -8.34 14.01
N LEU A 517 -22.59 -9.67 14.01
CA LEU A 517 -21.91 -10.43 12.96
C LEU A 517 -22.74 -10.50 11.68
N PRO A 518 -22.22 -10.12 10.50
CA PRO A 518 -22.91 -10.37 9.25
C PRO A 518 -22.86 -11.86 8.88
N ASP A 519 -24.01 -12.49 8.59
CA ASP A 519 -24.06 -13.86 8.07
C ASP A 519 -25.16 -14.05 7.01
N TRP A 520 -25.00 -15.10 6.22
CA TRP A 520 -26.01 -15.59 5.31
C TRP A 520 -26.90 -16.59 6.03
N VAL A 521 -28.16 -16.23 6.22
CA VAL A 521 -29.15 -17.10 6.84
C VAL A 521 -30.16 -17.52 5.78
N GLU A 522 -30.37 -18.82 5.67
CA GLU A 522 -31.44 -19.37 4.84
C GLU A 522 -32.76 -19.15 5.56
N GLU A 523 -33.60 -18.26 5.01
CA GLU A 523 -34.96 -18.04 5.46
C GLU A 523 -35.92 -18.33 4.31
N ASP A 524 -36.86 -19.26 4.52
CA ASP A 524 -37.88 -19.64 3.53
C ASP A 524 -37.30 -20.11 2.17
N GLY A 525 -36.14 -20.77 2.18
CA GLY A 525 -35.45 -21.25 0.97
C GLY A 525 -34.78 -20.14 0.16
N VAL A 526 -34.68 -18.93 0.71
CA VAL A 526 -33.96 -17.80 0.13
C VAL A 526 -32.82 -17.41 1.07
N MET A 527 -31.61 -17.33 0.52
CA MET A 527 -30.45 -16.82 1.25
C MET A 527 -30.65 -15.33 1.50
N LYS A 528 -30.88 -14.95 2.76
CA LYS A 528 -30.99 -13.56 3.18
C LYS A 528 -29.76 -13.14 3.94
N TRP A 529 -29.34 -11.91 3.68
CA TRP A 529 -28.23 -11.30 4.38
C TRP A 529 -28.74 -10.61 5.63
N VAL A 530 -28.25 -11.03 6.80
CA VAL A 530 -28.71 -10.50 8.09
C VAL A 530 -27.52 -10.23 9.02
N TYR A 531 -27.70 -9.26 9.92
CA TYR A 531 -26.82 -9.07 11.06
C TYR A 531 -27.32 -9.95 12.21
N LEU A 532 -26.50 -10.89 12.67
CA LEU A 532 -26.86 -11.94 13.62
C LEU A 532 -27.08 -11.45 15.07
N ALA A 533 -26.87 -10.18 15.38
CA ALA A 533 -27.19 -9.62 16.69
C ALA A 533 -27.42 -8.10 16.63
N LYS A 534 -28.47 -7.59 17.30
CA LYS A 534 -28.50 -6.20 17.77
C LYS A 534 -27.75 -6.18 19.10
N ILE A 535 -26.50 -5.74 19.10
CA ILE A 535 -25.84 -5.40 20.36
C ILE A 535 -26.42 -4.06 20.80
N ASP A 536 -27.04 -4.07 21.99
CA ASP A 536 -27.57 -2.89 22.66
C ASP A 536 -26.49 -1.78 22.65
N GLU A 537 -26.90 -0.56 22.29
CA GLU A 537 -26.06 0.62 21.98
C GLU A 537 -24.68 0.54 22.64
N THR A 538 -23.59 0.63 21.87
CA THR A 538 -22.20 0.50 22.39
C THR A 538 -21.99 1.31 23.68
N GLY A 539 -22.71 2.43 23.82
CA GLY A 539 -22.86 3.19 25.05
C GLY A 539 -21.60 4.01 25.31
N GLY A 540 -21.73 5.34 25.35
CA GLY A 540 -20.62 6.27 25.60
C GLY A 540 -20.07 6.97 24.34
N GLU A 541 -19.51 8.17 24.55
CA GLU A 541 -18.86 8.98 23.50
C GLU A 541 -17.50 8.40 23.09
N MET A 542 -16.99 8.82 21.92
CA MET A 542 -15.69 8.37 21.39
C MET A 542 -14.48 8.73 22.26
N ASP A 543 -14.63 9.65 23.20
CA ASP A 543 -13.60 10.08 24.15
C ASP A 543 -13.95 9.74 25.61
N ASP A 544 -14.98 8.92 25.85
CA ASP A 544 -15.35 8.52 27.20
C ASP A 544 -14.41 7.41 27.70
N ILE A 545 -13.41 7.77 28.50
CA ILE A 545 -12.48 6.77 29.06
C ILE A 545 -13.14 5.82 30.07
N THR A 546 -14.31 6.17 30.59
CA THR A 546 -14.98 5.40 31.66
C THR A 546 -15.63 4.12 31.16
N ILE A 547 -15.85 3.99 29.84
CA ILE A 547 -16.46 2.81 29.23
C ILE A 547 -15.47 1.66 28.96
N GLN A 548 -14.20 1.76 29.35
CA GLN A 548 -13.20 0.71 29.04
C GLN A 548 -13.59 -0.68 29.56
N GLU A 549 -14.15 -0.78 30.76
CA GLU A 549 -14.60 -2.06 31.33
C GLU A 549 -15.83 -2.59 30.56
N LEU A 550 -16.73 -1.70 30.17
CA LEU A 550 -17.88 -2.04 29.34
C LEU A 550 -17.45 -2.56 27.96
N LEU A 551 -16.50 -1.89 27.32
CA LEU A 551 -15.94 -2.29 26.02
C LEU A 551 -15.27 -3.67 26.11
N GLN A 552 -14.48 -3.92 27.15
CA GLN A 552 -13.86 -5.23 27.38
C GLN A 552 -14.91 -6.33 27.55
N LYS A 553 -15.93 -6.08 28.38
CA LYS A 553 -17.01 -7.03 28.60
C LYS A 553 -17.75 -7.34 27.31
N LYS A 554 -18.20 -6.31 26.59
CA LYS A 554 -18.91 -6.49 25.32
C LYS A 554 -18.04 -7.19 24.28
N ALA A 555 -16.71 -6.95 24.28
CA ALA A 555 -15.81 -7.59 23.32
C ALA A 555 -15.66 -9.08 23.65
N ALA A 556 -15.58 -9.42 24.94
CA ALA A 556 -15.61 -10.79 25.40
C ALA A 556 -16.94 -11.49 25.06
N ASP A 557 -18.07 -10.81 25.25
CA ASP A 557 -19.40 -11.31 24.88
C ASP A 557 -19.45 -11.60 23.37
N TYR A 558 -19.03 -10.63 22.54
CA TYR A 558 -18.93 -10.77 21.08
C TYR A 558 -18.03 -11.94 20.65
N ILE A 559 -16.84 -12.07 21.28
CA ILE A 559 -15.93 -13.19 21.01
C ILE A 559 -16.58 -14.53 21.37
N SER A 560 -17.42 -14.58 22.40
CA SER A 560 -18.09 -15.81 22.83
C SER A 560 -19.23 -16.24 21.90
N GLU A 561 -19.69 -15.37 21.00
CA GLU A 561 -20.79 -15.68 20.09
C GLU A 561 -20.43 -16.85 19.14
N PRO A 562 -21.31 -17.83 18.92
CA PRO A 562 -21.05 -18.95 18.02
C PRO A 562 -20.70 -18.52 16.60
N GLY A 563 -21.33 -17.45 16.10
CA GLY A 563 -21.02 -16.88 14.79
C GLY A 563 -19.60 -16.33 14.72
N PHE A 564 -19.13 -15.68 15.80
CA PHE A 564 -17.78 -15.15 15.89
C PHE A 564 -16.78 -16.29 15.85
N GLN A 565 -16.99 -17.34 16.65
CA GLN A 565 -16.11 -18.50 16.70
C GLN A 565 -16.03 -19.23 15.35
N LYS A 566 -17.15 -19.34 14.63
CA LYS A 566 -17.17 -19.88 13.26
C LYS A 566 -16.34 -19.00 12.31
N GLN A 567 -16.60 -17.70 12.29
CA GLN A 567 -15.88 -16.76 11.43
C GLN A 567 -14.38 -16.68 11.77
N LEU A 568 -14.04 -16.75 13.05
CA LEU A 568 -12.67 -16.82 13.56
C LEU A 568 -11.98 -18.09 13.05
N GLY A 569 -12.66 -19.25 13.06
CA GLY A 569 -12.14 -20.49 12.49
C GLY A 569 -11.79 -20.33 11.01
N ASP A 570 -12.73 -19.84 10.21
CA ASP A 570 -12.53 -19.61 8.77
C ASP A 570 -11.36 -18.64 8.50
N CYS A 571 -11.27 -17.56 9.29
CA CYS A 571 -10.23 -16.54 9.16
C CYS A 571 -8.86 -17.09 9.58
N ALA A 572 -8.81 -17.87 10.67
CA ALA A 572 -7.60 -18.49 11.15
C ALA A 572 -7.02 -19.48 10.14
N ASP A 573 -7.88 -20.24 9.46
CA ASP A 573 -7.45 -21.15 8.40
C ASP A 573 -6.87 -20.39 7.21
N ALA A 574 -7.36 -19.19 6.87
CA ALA A 574 -6.80 -18.37 5.81
C ALA A 574 -5.46 -17.74 6.21
N LEU A 575 -5.37 -17.21 7.44
CA LEU A 575 -4.14 -16.61 7.98
C LEU A 575 -3.06 -17.67 8.31
N GLY A 576 -3.43 -18.94 8.47
CA GLY A 576 -2.52 -20.04 8.81
C GLY A 576 -1.94 -20.79 7.62
N ARG A 577 -2.43 -20.58 6.39
CA ARG A 577 -1.93 -21.23 5.16
C ARG A 577 -0.55 -20.71 4.80
N ASN A 578 0.48 -21.54 4.96
CA ASN A 578 1.84 -21.22 4.52
C ASN A 578 2.04 -21.54 3.04
#